data_AF-T1BEV5-F1
#
_entry.id   AF-T1BEV5-F1
#
_cell.length_a   1.000
_cell.length_b   1.000
_cell.length_c   1.000
_cell.angle_alpha   90.00
_cell.angle_beta   90.00
_cell.angle_gamma   90.00
#
_symmetry.space_group_name_H-M   'P 1'
#
loop_
_entity.id
_entity.type
_entity.pdbx_description
1 polymer ?
#
loop_
_entity_poly.entity_id
_entity_poly.type
_entity_poly.pdbx_seq_one_letter_code
_entity_poly.pdbx_strand_id
1 'polypeptide(L)'
;GHESQVLFTEEVFSRPAGDHQRFLGSATRWRLGPDAKAVHLTVHAPDSAVVSVYRRSAVAGERSRLAWIYAGLGGFRTKIRNRTRLSGTGAAVDDLQTFFGAGTQSYDSAIDMTHEGTDTHGRSITRGVFRDEARGMSRGLVRIEADARKTVSFISEHAMLLSKGARSD
;
A
#
# COMPACT_ATOMS: atom_id res chain seq x y z
N GLY A 1 0.66 -21.14 -5.13
CA GLY A 1 1.32 -22.45 -5.01
C GLY A 1 2.82 -22.29 -5.04
N HIS A 2 3.59 -23.37 -5.11
CA HIS A 2 5.02 -23.32 -5.44
C HIS A 2 5.18 -22.70 -6.85
N GLU A 3 6.15 -21.78 -7.01
CA GLU A 3 6.51 -21.14 -8.29
C GLU A 3 5.38 -20.43 -9.08
N SER A 4 4.19 -20.31 -8.49
CA SER A 4 3.04 -19.69 -9.15
C SER A 4 3.26 -18.20 -9.35
N GLN A 5 2.78 -17.66 -10.47
CA GLN A 5 2.86 -16.23 -10.78
C GLN A 5 1.46 -15.67 -11.00
N VAL A 6 1.11 -14.58 -10.32
CA VAL A 6 -0.21 -13.95 -10.40
C VAL A 6 -0.07 -12.43 -10.46
N LEU A 7 -0.80 -11.81 -11.39
CA LEU A 7 -1.14 -10.39 -11.34
C LEU A 7 -2.62 -10.29 -11.00
N PHE A 8 -2.93 -9.58 -9.91
CA PHE A 8 -4.28 -9.25 -9.51
C PHE A 8 -4.46 -7.73 -9.60
N THR A 9 -5.55 -7.30 -10.24
CA THR A 9 -5.88 -5.88 -10.40
C THR A 9 -7.23 -5.60 -9.74
N GLU A 10 -7.27 -4.59 -8.88
CA GLU A 10 -8.47 -4.05 -8.25
C GLU A 10 -8.68 -2.62 -8.78
N GLU A 11 -9.78 -2.40 -9.49
CA GLU A 11 -10.15 -1.09 -10.02
C GLU A 11 -11.40 -0.58 -9.31
N VAL A 12 -11.31 0.61 -8.75
CA VAL A 12 -12.39 1.23 -7.99
C VAL A 12 -12.76 2.56 -8.61
N PHE A 13 -13.94 2.60 -9.22
CA PHE A 13 -14.56 3.79 -9.76
C PHE A 13 -15.98 3.92 -9.22
N SER A 14 -16.51 5.13 -9.19
CA SER A 14 -17.92 5.38 -8.88
C SER A 14 -18.50 6.37 -9.86
N ARG A 15 -19.80 6.21 -10.11
CA ARG A 15 -20.59 7.27 -10.73
C ARG A 15 -21.02 8.24 -9.64
N PRO A 16 -21.02 9.56 -9.91
CA PRO A 16 -21.65 10.52 -9.02
C PRO A 16 -23.10 10.10 -8.76
N ALA A 17 -23.45 9.86 -7.50
CA ALA A 17 -24.77 9.36 -7.11
C ALA A 17 -25.29 10.18 -5.93
N GLY A 18 -25.70 11.42 -6.23
CA GLY A 18 -26.17 12.38 -5.25
C GLY A 18 -25.11 12.80 -4.24
N ASP A 19 -25.57 13.50 -3.19
CA ASP A 19 -24.69 14.15 -2.21
C ASP A 19 -24.41 13.27 -0.98
N HIS A 20 -24.85 12.01 -0.99
CA HIS A 20 -24.68 11.12 0.14
C HIS A 20 -23.27 10.52 0.18
N GLN A 21 -22.67 10.55 1.37
CA GLN A 21 -21.42 9.85 1.61
C GLN A 21 -21.62 8.33 1.46
N ARG A 22 -20.64 7.68 0.83
CA ARG A 22 -20.62 6.24 0.59
C ARG A 22 -19.38 5.63 1.19
N PHE A 23 -19.44 4.34 1.48
CA PHE A 23 -18.34 3.60 2.10
C PHE A 23 -17.91 2.42 1.23
N LEU A 24 -16.60 2.27 1.08
CA LEU A 24 -15.96 1.10 0.49
C LEU A 24 -14.98 0.47 1.50
N GLY A 25 -15.15 -0.82 1.76
CA GLY A 25 -14.20 -1.62 2.52
C GLY A 25 -13.63 -2.74 1.65
N SER A 26 -12.31 -2.89 1.65
CA SER A 26 -11.63 -4.01 0.98
C SER A 26 -10.63 -4.67 1.94
N ALA A 27 -10.65 -5.99 2.00
CA ALA A 27 -9.73 -6.78 2.80
C ALA A 27 -9.14 -7.91 1.97
N THR A 28 -7.84 -7.85 1.72
CA THR A 28 -7.12 -8.85 0.92
C THR A 28 -6.05 -9.56 1.75
N ARG A 29 -5.90 -10.86 1.54
CA ARG A 29 -4.83 -11.67 2.14
C ARG A 29 -4.13 -12.53 1.09
N TRP A 30 -2.82 -12.40 1.00
CA TRP A 30 -1.96 -13.30 0.24
C TRP A 30 -1.23 -14.30 1.14
N ARG A 31 -1.02 -15.50 0.61
CA ARG A 31 -0.06 -16.49 1.10
C ARG A 31 0.73 -16.99 -0.09
N LEU A 32 2.01 -16.66 -0.14
CA LEU A 32 2.89 -17.07 -1.23
C LEU A 32 3.63 -18.33 -0.80
N GLY A 33 3.56 -19.37 -1.64
CA GLY A 33 4.41 -20.54 -1.48
C GLY A 33 5.86 -20.24 -1.89
N PRO A 34 6.77 -21.21 -1.76
CA PRO A 34 8.14 -21.04 -2.19
C PRO A 34 8.22 -20.62 -3.67
N ASP A 35 9.13 -19.70 -3.97
CA ASP A 35 9.43 -19.18 -5.31
C ASP A 35 8.23 -18.52 -6.04
N ALA A 36 7.10 -18.33 -5.36
CA ALA A 36 5.92 -17.70 -5.93
C ALA A 36 6.11 -16.19 -6.13
N LYS A 37 5.42 -15.63 -7.14
CA LYS A 37 5.42 -14.20 -7.43
C LYS A 37 3.98 -13.69 -7.48
N ALA A 38 3.71 -12.58 -6.81
CA ALA A 38 2.41 -11.94 -6.84
C ALA A 38 2.55 -10.43 -7.01
N VAL A 39 1.72 -9.85 -7.87
CA VAL A 39 1.52 -8.40 -7.97
C VAL A 39 0.06 -8.12 -7.65
N HIS A 40 -0.19 -7.22 -6.71
CA HIS A 40 -1.51 -6.73 -6.39
C HIS A 40 -1.54 -5.23 -6.67
N LEU A 41 -2.17 -4.87 -7.77
CA LEU A 41 -2.33 -3.49 -8.24
C LEU A 41 -3.73 -3.00 -7.89
N THR A 42 -3.81 -1.87 -7.20
CA THR A 42 -5.07 -1.16 -6.97
C THR A 42 -5.05 0.19 -7.65
N VAL A 43 -6.05 0.48 -8.49
CA VAL A 43 -6.36 1.82 -9.01
C VAL A 43 -7.60 2.32 -8.30
N HIS A 44 -7.46 3.37 -7.51
CA HIS A 44 -8.52 3.94 -6.69
C HIS A 44 -8.92 5.33 -7.18
N ALA A 45 -10.03 5.43 -7.90
CA ALA A 45 -10.53 6.68 -8.46
C ALA A 45 -12.06 6.86 -8.36
N PRO A 46 -12.70 6.64 -7.20
CA PRO A 46 -14.10 7.02 -7.02
C PRO A 46 -14.25 8.55 -6.87
N ASP A 47 -15.49 9.01 -6.93
CA ASP A 47 -15.84 10.40 -6.66
C ASP A 47 -15.59 10.82 -5.20
N SER A 48 -15.68 12.13 -4.96
CA SER A 48 -15.36 12.77 -3.68
C SER A 48 -16.37 12.53 -2.56
N ALA A 49 -17.36 11.64 -2.74
CA ALA A 49 -18.29 11.25 -1.68
C ALA A 49 -17.92 9.90 -1.05
N VAL A 50 -16.92 9.18 -1.58
CA VAL A 50 -16.57 7.82 -1.12
C VAL A 50 -15.47 7.83 -0.05
N VAL A 51 -15.76 7.27 1.12
CA VAL A 51 -14.77 6.93 2.14
C VAL A 51 -14.32 5.49 1.93
N SER A 52 -13.01 5.27 1.86
CA SER A 52 -12.42 3.98 1.50
C SER A 52 -11.46 3.46 2.57
N VAL A 53 -11.59 2.18 2.91
CA VAL A 53 -10.69 1.50 3.85
C VAL A 53 -10.17 0.21 3.24
N TYR A 54 -8.85 0.13 3.10
CA TYR A 54 -8.13 -1.04 2.59
C TYR A 54 -7.31 -1.69 3.70
N ARG A 55 -7.49 -3.00 3.89
CA ARG A 55 -6.66 -3.82 4.76
C ARG A 55 -6.04 -4.96 3.95
N ARG A 56 -4.78 -4.81 3.60
CA ARG A 56 -4.03 -5.77 2.78
C ARG A 56 -2.98 -6.46 3.63
N SER A 57 -2.93 -7.78 3.56
CA SER A 57 -1.98 -8.57 4.34
C SER A 57 -1.33 -9.66 3.50
N ALA A 58 -0.09 -10.01 3.80
CA ALA A 58 0.61 -11.10 3.14
C ALA A 58 1.54 -11.87 4.07
N VAL A 59 1.71 -13.15 3.76
CA VAL A 59 2.81 -13.98 4.25
C VAL A 59 3.60 -14.46 3.03
N ALA A 60 4.87 -14.09 2.97
CA ALA A 60 5.78 -14.40 1.87
C ALA A 60 6.70 -15.58 2.26
N GLY A 61 6.51 -16.72 1.58
CA GLY A 61 7.34 -17.90 1.71
C GLY A 61 8.74 -17.76 1.12
N GLU A 62 9.51 -18.84 1.16
CA GLU A 62 10.92 -18.88 0.72
C GLU A 62 11.10 -18.38 -0.72
N ARG A 63 12.05 -17.47 -0.94
CA ARG A 63 12.35 -16.85 -2.24
C ARG A 63 11.15 -16.24 -2.99
N SER A 64 10.01 -16.08 -2.31
CA SER A 64 8.81 -15.52 -2.90
C SER A 64 8.91 -14.01 -3.02
N ARG A 65 8.20 -13.44 -4.00
CA ARG A 65 8.22 -12.00 -4.29
C ARG A 65 6.80 -11.46 -4.35
N LEU A 66 6.54 -10.41 -3.59
CA LEU A 66 5.26 -9.70 -3.59
C LEU A 66 5.46 -8.24 -3.98
N ALA A 67 4.62 -7.73 -4.87
CA ALA A 67 4.48 -6.30 -5.11
C ALA A 67 3.08 -5.83 -4.71
N TRP A 68 3.02 -4.89 -3.78
CA TRP A 68 1.84 -4.06 -3.55
C TRP A 68 1.99 -2.79 -4.38
N ILE A 69 1.03 -2.52 -5.27
CA ILE A 69 1.00 -1.27 -6.03
C ILE A 69 -0.33 -0.59 -5.75
N TYR A 70 -0.29 0.71 -5.42
CA TYR A 70 -1.49 1.50 -5.16
C TYR A 70 -1.41 2.87 -5.82
N ALA A 71 -2.44 3.21 -6.59
CA ALA A 71 -2.65 4.55 -7.13
C ALA A 71 -3.95 5.15 -6.54
N GLY A 72 -3.80 6.13 -5.64
CA GLY A 72 -4.90 6.90 -5.08
C GLY A 72 -5.14 8.18 -5.86
N LEU A 73 -6.25 8.23 -6.59
CA LEU A 73 -6.61 9.30 -7.53
C LEU A 73 -8.01 9.87 -7.26
N GLY A 74 -8.68 9.44 -6.19
CA GLY A 74 -10.07 9.77 -5.91
C GLY A 74 -10.51 9.40 -4.49
N GLY A 75 -11.80 9.57 -4.22
CA GLY A 75 -12.40 9.39 -2.90
C GLY A 75 -12.39 10.67 -2.05
N PHE A 76 -13.16 10.66 -0.98
CA PHE A 76 -13.16 11.70 0.04
C PHE A 76 -12.02 11.48 1.05
N ARG A 77 -12.01 10.29 1.65
CA ARG A 77 -11.01 9.87 2.64
C ARG A 77 -10.63 8.44 2.37
N THR A 78 -9.34 8.18 2.27
CA THR A 78 -8.84 6.84 2.00
C THR A 78 -7.83 6.44 3.07
N LYS A 79 -8.09 5.33 3.73
CA LYS A 79 -7.15 4.70 4.65
C LYS A 79 -6.69 3.39 4.07
N ILE A 80 -5.38 3.20 4.00
CA ILE A 80 -4.78 1.97 3.49
C ILE A 80 -3.74 1.44 4.45
N ARG A 81 -3.83 0.14 4.74
CA ARG A 81 -2.82 -0.56 5.52
C ARG A 81 -2.34 -1.80 4.79
N ASN A 82 -1.04 -1.85 4.56
CA ASN A 82 -0.33 -3.02 4.06
C ASN A 82 0.45 -3.63 5.20
N ARG A 83 0.29 -4.94 5.40
CA ARG A 83 1.10 -5.71 6.34
C ARG A 83 1.70 -6.92 5.66
N THR A 84 3.02 -6.99 5.58
CA THR A 84 3.72 -8.12 4.99
C THR A 84 4.61 -8.78 6.03
N ARG A 85 4.43 -10.09 6.20
CA ARG A 85 5.39 -10.94 6.92
C ARG A 85 6.26 -11.67 5.91
N LEU A 86 7.56 -11.41 5.95
CA LEU A 86 8.59 -12.07 5.15
C LEU A 86 9.09 -13.27 5.94
N SER A 87 8.34 -14.39 5.85
CA SER A 87 8.53 -15.56 6.71
C SER A 87 9.56 -16.55 6.19
N GLY A 88 9.77 -16.60 4.87
CA GLY A 88 10.75 -17.50 4.26
C GLY A 88 12.10 -16.83 4.01
N THR A 89 13.16 -17.63 3.97
CA THR A 89 14.50 -17.18 3.55
C THR A 89 14.45 -16.63 2.14
N GLY A 90 15.08 -15.48 1.88
CA GLY A 90 15.09 -14.87 0.54
C GLY A 90 13.76 -14.22 0.14
N ALA A 91 12.75 -14.16 1.02
CA ALA A 91 11.48 -13.53 0.69
C ALA A 91 11.63 -12.02 0.48
N ALA A 92 10.91 -11.47 -0.50
CA ALA A 92 10.97 -10.06 -0.83
C ALA A 92 9.61 -9.40 -1.01
N VAL A 93 9.53 -8.11 -0.65
CA VAL A 93 8.35 -7.27 -0.90
C VAL A 93 8.74 -5.89 -1.43
N ASP A 94 8.03 -5.47 -2.48
CA ASP A 94 7.98 -4.09 -2.95
C ASP A 94 6.60 -3.49 -2.62
N ASP A 95 6.56 -2.32 -1.99
CA ASP A 95 5.34 -1.57 -1.71
C ASP A 95 5.45 -0.18 -2.35
N LEU A 96 4.75 0.00 -3.47
CA LEU A 96 4.80 1.20 -4.29
C LEU A 96 3.45 1.90 -4.23
N GLN A 97 3.43 3.13 -3.70
CA GLN A 97 2.20 3.88 -3.53
C GLN A 97 2.34 5.28 -4.09
N THR A 98 1.30 5.73 -4.79
CA THR A 98 1.18 7.12 -5.20
C THR A 98 -0.18 7.68 -4.87
N PHE A 99 -0.20 8.96 -4.49
CA PHE A 99 -1.39 9.70 -4.12
C PHE A 99 -1.44 11.04 -4.85
N PHE A 100 -2.59 11.32 -5.46
CA PHE A 100 -2.95 12.66 -5.92
C PHE A 100 -4.19 13.12 -5.15
N GLY A 101 -4.07 14.24 -4.45
CA GLY A 101 -5.17 14.82 -3.68
C GLY A 101 -5.46 16.28 -4.09
N ALA A 102 -6.74 16.60 -4.26
CA ALA A 102 -7.24 17.94 -4.49
C ALA A 102 -8.46 18.25 -3.58
N GLY A 103 -8.92 19.49 -3.57
CA GLY A 103 -10.02 19.92 -2.71
C GLY A 103 -9.74 19.61 -1.24
N THR A 104 -10.61 18.81 -0.61
CA THR A 104 -10.49 18.38 0.80
C THR A 104 -10.17 16.89 0.97
N GLN A 105 -9.67 16.24 -0.09
CA GLN A 105 -9.34 14.82 -0.07
C GLN A 105 -8.23 14.49 0.93
N SER A 106 -8.29 13.32 1.56
CA SER A 106 -7.22 12.87 2.46
C SER A 106 -6.84 11.40 2.26
N TYR A 107 -5.54 11.12 2.31
CA TYR A 107 -4.97 9.77 2.26
C TYR A 107 -4.17 9.47 3.52
N ASP A 108 -4.42 8.33 4.15
CA ASP A 108 -3.68 7.78 5.29
C ASP A 108 -3.13 6.40 4.90
N SER A 109 -1.81 6.31 4.72
CA SER A 109 -1.10 5.07 4.44
C SER A 109 -0.31 4.57 5.63
N ALA A 110 -0.44 3.27 5.90
CA ALA A 110 0.35 2.55 6.87
C ALA A 110 0.99 1.31 6.23
N ILE A 111 2.31 1.21 6.32
CA ILE A 111 3.11 0.08 5.83
C ILE A 111 3.73 -0.62 7.03
N ASP A 112 3.43 -1.90 7.23
CA ASP A 112 4.08 -2.77 8.21
C ASP A 112 4.88 -3.87 7.47
N MET A 113 6.21 -3.88 7.62
CA MET A 113 7.07 -4.97 7.14
C MET A 113 7.68 -5.71 8.33
N THR A 114 7.38 -7.00 8.48
CA THR A 114 8.00 -7.86 9.49
C THR A 114 8.90 -8.88 8.80
N HIS A 115 10.19 -8.80 9.09
CA HIS A 115 11.22 -9.72 8.61
C HIS A 115 11.42 -10.83 9.64
N GLU A 116 10.96 -12.04 9.32
CA GLU A 116 11.08 -13.22 10.18
C GLU A 116 12.16 -14.19 9.62
N GLY A 117 12.25 -14.31 8.29
CA GLY A 117 13.24 -15.13 7.60
C GLY A 117 14.59 -14.45 7.40
N THR A 118 15.62 -15.24 7.08
CA THR A 118 16.96 -14.75 6.73
C THR A 118 17.03 -14.22 5.30
N ASP A 119 17.95 -13.29 5.01
CA ASP A 119 18.16 -12.71 3.68
C ASP A 119 16.85 -12.17 3.05
N THR A 120 16.03 -11.50 3.86
CA THR A 120 14.75 -10.94 3.42
C THR A 120 14.92 -9.48 2.97
N HIS A 121 14.18 -9.09 1.92
CA HIS A 121 14.33 -7.79 1.27
C HIS A 121 12.99 -7.03 1.28
N GLY A 122 12.95 -5.87 1.91
CA GLY A 122 11.76 -5.02 1.97
C GLY A 122 12.03 -3.65 1.37
N ARG A 123 11.18 -3.20 0.45
CA ARG A 123 11.27 -1.84 -0.10
C ARG A 123 9.88 -1.21 -0.12
N SER A 124 9.77 0.00 0.40
CA SER A 124 8.58 0.81 0.25
C SER A 124 8.92 2.20 -0.29
N ILE A 125 8.14 2.64 -1.28
CA ILE A 125 8.23 3.97 -1.88
C ILE A 125 6.82 4.56 -1.96
N THR A 126 6.61 5.65 -1.24
CA THR A 126 5.37 6.43 -1.25
C THR A 126 5.63 7.80 -1.83
N ARG A 127 4.84 8.19 -2.85
CA ARG A 127 4.90 9.52 -3.48
C ARG A 127 3.55 10.21 -3.51
N GLY A 128 3.44 11.38 -2.88
CA GLY A 128 2.23 12.19 -2.85
C GLY A 128 2.36 13.50 -3.62
N VAL A 129 1.27 13.95 -4.24
CA VAL A 129 1.10 15.31 -4.77
C VAL A 129 -0.23 15.85 -4.25
N PHE A 130 -0.18 16.97 -3.53
CA PHE A 130 -1.36 17.54 -2.86
C PHE A 130 -1.54 19.01 -3.22
N ARG A 131 -2.78 19.39 -3.58
CA ARG A 131 -3.19 20.77 -3.86
C ARG A 131 -4.43 21.16 -3.06
N ASP A 132 -4.77 22.44 -3.10
CA ASP A 132 -5.89 23.04 -2.38
C ASP A 132 -5.76 22.82 -0.85
N GLU A 133 -6.68 22.09 -0.23
CA GLU A 133 -6.69 21.72 1.20
C GLU A 133 -6.43 20.21 1.43
N ALA A 134 -5.93 19.50 0.41
CA ALA A 134 -5.74 18.06 0.46
C ALA A 134 -4.61 17.65 1.42
N ARG A 135 -4.75 16.45 2.01
CA ARG A 135 -3.85 15.95 3.05
C ARG A 135 -3.33 14.55 2.76
N GLY A 136 -2.03 14.35 2.94
CA GLY A 136 -1.39 13.04 2.97
C GLY A 136 -0.89 12.69 4.37
N MET A 137 -0.91 11.42 4.71
CA MET A 137 -0.18 10.88 5.83
C MET A 137 0.41 9.54 5.43
N SER A 138 1.71 9.34 5.66
CA SER A 138 2.35 8.04 5.44
C SER A 138 3.15 7.64 6.67
N ARG A 139 3.07 6.36 7.02
CA ARG A 139 3.84 5.80 8.13
C ARG A 139 4.35 4.43 7.76
N GLY A 140 5.66 4.24 7.90
CA GLY A 140 6.33 2.96 7.77
C GLY A 140 6.77 2.39 9.12
N LEU A 141 6.52 1.10 9.35
CA LEU A 141 7.08 0.33 10.44
C LEU A 141 7.83 -0.88 9.88
N VAL A 142 9.12 -0.96 10.20
CA VAL A 142 9.95 -2.14 9.93
C VAL A 142 10.22 -2.85 11.25
N ARG A 143 9.95 -4.16 11.29
CA ARG A 143 10.34 -5.05 12.38
C ARG A 143 11.25 -6.13 11.83
N ILE A 144 12.37 -6.35 12.52
CA ILE A 144 13.35 -7.39 12.20
C ILE A 144 13.42 -8.31 13.41
N GLU A 145 13.02 -9.56 13.24
CA GLU A 145 13.10 -10.57 14.30
C GLU A 145 14.56 -10.98 14.56
N ALA A 146 14.85 -11.48 15.76
CA ALA A 146 16.22 -11.74 16.22
C ALA A 146 17.04 -12.65 15.27
N ASP A 147 16.37 -13.61 14.62
CA ASP A 147 17.01 -14.57 13.72
C ASP A 147 17.00 -14.16 12.23
N ALA A 148 16.40 -13.01 11.90
CA ALA A 148 16.28 -12.51 10.52
C ALA A 148 17.58 -11.86 10.01
N ARG A 149 18.68 -12.61 10.04
CA ARG A 149 20.01 -12.17 9.60
C ARG A 149 20.03 -11.84 8.12
N LYS A 150 20.92 -10.91 7.72
CA LYS A 150 21.07 -10.42 6.32
C LYS A 150 19.81 -9.71 5.78
N THR A 151 18.95 -9.20 6.65
CA THR A 151 17.81 -8.38 6.24
C THR A 151 18.27 -7.08 5.59
N VAL A 152 17.62 -6.71 4.49
CA VAL A 152 17.70 -5.37 3.90
C VAL A 152 16.29 -4.78 3.86
N SER A 153 16.11 -3.58 4.40
CA SER A 153 14.81 -2.91 4.41
C SER A 153 14.96 -1.42 4.20
N PHE A 154 14.11 -0.84 3.35
CA PHE A 154 14.13 0.57 2.98
C PHE A 154 12.71 1.12 2.86
N ILE A 155 12.47 2.30 3.43
CA ILE A 155 11.21 3.05 3.30
C ILE A 155 11.55 4.47 2.87
N SER A 156 10.84 4.97 1.86
CA SER A 156 10.98 6.33 1.35
C SER A 156 9.63 6.95 1.10
N GLU A 157 9.42 8.14 1.67
CA GLU A 157 8.16 8.87 1.60
C GLU A 157 8.47 10.30 1.14
N HIS A 158 7.84 10.73 0.06
CA HIS A 158 8.03 12.07 -0.50
C HIS A 158 6.68 12.67 -0.89
N ALA A 159 6.46 13.93 -0.54
CA ALA A 159 5.26 14.67 -0.93
C ALA A 159 5.61 16.01 -1.57
N MET A 160 4.85 16.38 -2.59
CA MET A 160 4.87 17.71 -3.21
C MET A 160 3.61 18.46 -2.82
N LEU A 161 3.77 19.64 -2.22
CA LEU A 161 2.66 20.50 -1.81
C LEU A 161 2.53 21.65 -2.81
N LEU A 162 1.41 21.70 -3.52
CA LEU A 162 1.14 22.65 -4.61
C LEU A 162 0.30 23.85 -4.15
N SER A 163 -0.11 23.90 -2.88
CA SER A 163 -0.96 24.96 -2.32
C SER A 163 -0.62 25.19 -0.85
N LYS A 164 -0.88 26.40 -0.34
CA LYS A 164 -0.61 26.75 1.06
C LYS A 164 -1.43 25.92 2.07
N GLY A 165 -2.62 25.46 1.68
CA GLY A 165 -3.50 24.63 2.50
C GLY A 165 -3.16 23.13 2.47
N ALA A 166 -2.39 22.69 1.48
CA ALA A 166 -2.02 21.29 1.32
C ALA A 166 -1.02 20.86 2.41
N ARG A 167 -1.16 19.64 2.91
CA ARG A 167 -0.30 19.10 3.98
C ARG A 167 0.11 17.66 3.71
N SER A 168 1.27 17.26 4.23
CA SER A 168 1.69 15.87 4.31
C SER A 168 2.44 15.65 5.61
N ASP A 169 2.03 14.63 6.36
CA ASP A 169 2.59 14.25 7.66
C ASP A 169 3.21 12.84 7.64
#